data_AF-A0A830FXJ6-F1
#
_entry.id   AF-A0A830FXJ6-F1
#
_cell.length_a   1.000
_cell.length_b   1.000
_cell.length_c   1.000
_cell.angle_alpha   90.00
_cell.angle_beta   90.00
_cell.angle_gamma   90.00
#
_symmetry.space_group_name_H-M   'P 1'
#
loop_
_entity.id
_entity.type
_entity.pdbx_description
1 polymer ?
#
loop_
_entity_poly.entity_id
_entity_poly.type
_entity_poly.pdbx_seq_one_letter_code
_entity_poly.pdbx_strand_id
1 'polypeptide(L)' 'MTDNDREYIAGDGDASDSQRYQAVSRVRSRFDELVTDLECLEEHRPDLLEELRENDEIQRLLCES' A
#
# COMPACT_ATOMS: atom_id res chain seq x y z
N MET A 1 5.67 -2.53 2.68
CA MET A 1 5.35 -2.92 4.06
C MET A 1 6.31 -4.03 4.47
N THR A 2 6.79 -4.09 5.71
CA THR A 2 7.58 -5.26 6.17
C THR A 2 6.66 -6.44 6.47
N ASP A 3 7.19 -7.66 6.62
CA ASP A 3 6.39 -8.84 6.95
C ASP A 3 5.69 -8.68 8.31
N ASN A 4 6.40 -8.18 9.32
CA ASN A 4 5.83 -7.87 10.63
C ASN A 4 4.77 -6.77 10.57
N ASP A 5 4.94 -5.73 9.73
CA ASP A 5 3.89 -4.72 9.56
C ASP A 5 2.61 -5.37 8.99
N ARG A 6 2.71 -6.37 8.10
CA ARG A 6 1.53 -7.10 7.58
C ARG A 6 0.85 -7.90 8.68
N GLU A 7 1.63 -8.66 9.44
CA GLU A 7 1.14 -9.45 10.59
C GLU A 7 0.40 -8.56 11.59
N TYR A 8 1.01 -7.43 11.98
CA TYR A 8 0.44 -6.53 12.97
C TYR A 8 -0.84 -5.82 12.48
N ILE A 9 -0.96 -5.56 11.19
CA ILE A 9 -2.17 -4.96 10.58
C ILE A 9 -3.28 -5.98 10.43
N ALA A 10 -2.96 -7.23 10.08
CA ALA A 10 -3.92 -8.33 10.04
C ALA A 10 -4.50 -8.66 11.43
N GLY A 11 -3.88 -8.16 12.49
CA GLY A 11 -4.22 -8.49 13.87
C GLY A 11 -3.68 -9.85 14.29
N ASP A 12 -2.80 -10.43 13.46
CA ASP A 12 -2.12 -11.68 13.72
C ASP A 12 -0.95 -11.47 14.71
N GLY A 13 -0.58 -12.55 15.40
CA GLY A 13 0.51 -12.54 16.36
C GLY A 13 0.21 -11.82 17.69
N ASP A 14 1.23 -11.75 18.54
CA ASP A 14 1.14 -11.20 19.91
C ASP A 14 1.67 -9.76 19.97
N ALA A 15 1.21 -8.92 19.04
CA ALA A 15 1.65 -7.52 18.92
C ALA A 15 0.91 -6.62 19.92
N SER A 16 1.68 -5.81 20.66
CA SER A 16 1.10 -4.77 21.54
C SER A 16 0.37 -3.69 20.73
N ASP A 17 -0.55 -2.98 21.38
CA ASP A 17 -1.30 -1.85 20.78
C ASP A 17 -0.37 -0.79 20.17
N SER A 18 0.77 -0.53 20.82
CA SER A 18 1.78 0.42 20.31
C SER A 18 2.42 -0.08 19.00
N GLN A 19 2.72 -1.38 18.89
CA GLN A 19 3.28 -1.96 17.67
C GLN A 19 2.27 -1.94 16.53
N ARG A 20 1.01 -2.29 16.80
CA ARG A 20 -0.09 -2.21 15.83
C ARG A 20 -0.28 -0.76 15.34
N TYR A 21 -0.30 0.21 16.26
CA TYR A 21 -0.40 1.62 15.92
C TYR A 21 0.77 2.09 15.05
N GLN A 22 2.00 1.69 15.38
CA GLN A 22 3.17 2.02 14.58
C GLN A 22 3.09 1.43 13.17
N ALA A 23 2.67 0.18 13.01
CA ALA A 23 2.50 -0.45 11.71
C ALA A 23 1.47 0.31 10.85
N VAL A 24 0.31 0.65 11.43
CA VAL A 24 -0.72 1.46 10.76
C VAL A 24 -0.17 2.84 10.38
N SER A 25 0.57 3.49 11.28
CA SER A 25 1.17 4.80 11.01
C SER A 25 2.14 4.74 9.83
N ARG A 26 3.02 3.73 9.78
CA ARG A 26 3.95 3.53 8.66
C ARG A 26 3.23 3.30 7.34
N VAL A 27 2.11 2.56 7.34
CA VAL A 27 1.32 2.35 6.13
C VAL A 27 0.67 3.65 5.66
N ARG A 28 0.14 4.46 6.59
CA ARG A 28 -0.40 5.77 6.24
C ARG A 28 0.64 6.67 5.58
N SER A 29 1.86 6.75 6.12
CA SER A 29 2.92 7.54 5.49
C SER A 29 3.29 7.06 4.08
N ARG A 30 3.21 5.74 3.83
CA ARG A 30 3.45 5.20 2.48
C ARG A 30 2.37 5.60 1.47
N PHE A 31 1.17 5.97 1.91
CA PHE A 31 0.15 6.47 0.98
C PHE A 31 0.56 7.82 0.39
N ASP A 32 1.16 8.71 1.18
CA ASP A 32 1.66 9.99 0.69
C ASP A 32 2.81 9.80 -0.32
N GLU A 33 3.71 8.84 -0.06
CA GLU A 33 4.77 8.44 -1.00
C GLU A 33 4.17 7.87 -2.30
N LEU A 34 3.18 6.99 -2.19
CA LEU A 34 2.52 6.38 -3.36
C LEU A 34 1.82 7.43 -4.23
N VAL A 35 1.19 8.44 -3.63
CA VAL A 35 0.62 9.56 -4.39
C VAL A 35 1.69 10.27 -5.20
N THR A 36 2.83 10.58 -4.58
CA THR A 36 3.96 11.22 -5.26
C THR A 36 4.49 10.34 -6.42
N ASP A 37 4.59 9.02 -6.19
CA ASP A 37 5.01 8.07 -7.22
C ASP A 37 4.02 8.05 -8.39
N LEU A 38 2.71 8.05 -8.12
CA LEU A 38 1.68 8.07 -9.15
C LEU A 38 1.69 9.36 -9.98
N GLU A 39 1.89 10.52 -9.35
CA GLU A 39 2.06 11.81 -10.03
C GLU A 39 3.29 11.80 -10.95
N CYS A 40 4.42 11.28 -10.45
CA CYS A 40 5.65 11.13 -11.24
C CYS A 40 5.45 10.21 -12.46
N LEU A 41 4.73 9.10 -12.29
CA LEU A 41 4.38 8.20 -13.40
C LEU A 41 3.46 8.90 -14.40
N GLU A 42 2.46 9.64 -13.94
CA GLU A 42 1.56 10.39 -14.82
C GLU A 42 2.31 11.42 -15.68
N GLU A 43 3.27 12.14 -15.10
CA GLU A 43 4.04 13.16 -15.80
C GLU A 43 5.07 12.57 -16.77
N HIS A 44 5.78 11.52 -16.36
CA HIS A 44 6.99 11.09 -17.07
C HIS A 44 6.84 9.76 -17.81
N ARG A 45 6.00 8.84 -17.31
CA ARG A 45 5.86 7.47 -17.83
C ARG A 45 4.39 7.02 -17.80
N PRO A 46 3.48 7.71 -18.52
CA PRO A 46 2.06 7.41 -18.48
C PRO A 46 1.73 5.98 -18.97
N ASP A 47 2.62 5.38 -19.78
CA ASP A 47 2.54 3.97 -20.17
C ASP A 47 2.61 3.01 -18.98
N LEU A 48 3.51 3.26 -18.03
CA LEU A 48 3.63 2.43 -16.82
C LEU A 48 2.46 2.64 -15.86
N LEU A 49 1.92 3.87 -15.81
CA LEU A 49 0.71 4.16 -15.03
C LEU A 49 -0.49 3.40 -15.59
N GLU A 50 -0.59 3.30 -16.92
CA GLU A 50 -1.65 2.53 -17.57
C GLU A 50 -1.48 1.03 -17.31
N GLU A 51 -0.26 0.47 -17.43
CA GLU A 51 0.01 -0.92 -17.06
C GLU A 51 -0.38 -1.23 -15.61
N LEU A 52 -0.13 -0.30 -14.67
CA LEU A 52 -0.53 -0.43 -13.27
C LEU A 52 -2.06 -0.46 -13.12
N ARG A 53 -2.78 0.39 -13.88
CA ARG A 53 -4.25 0.48 -13.87
C ARG A 53 -4.91 -0.74 -14.50
N GLU A 54 -4.35 -1.25 -15.60
CA GLU A 54 -4.85 -2.42 -16.33
C GLU A 54 -4.48 -3.75 -15.65
N ASN A 55 -3.69 -3.72 -14.58
CA ASN A 55 -3.34 -4.93 -13.86
C ASN A 55 -4.56 -5.57 -13.19
N ASP A 56 -5.10 -6.62 -13.83
CA ASP A 56 -6.29 -7.35 -13.40
C ASP A 56 -6.20 -7.89 -11.96
N GLU A 57 -5.00 -8.25 -11.48
CA GLU A 57 -4.81 -8.75 -10.12
C GLU A 57 -4.92 -7.62 -9.09
N ILE A 58 -4.38 -6.44 -9.39
CA ILE A 58 -4.54 -5.23 -8.57
C ILE A 58 -6.01 -4.79 -8.54
N GLN A 59 -6.67 -4.76 -9.71
CA GLN A 59 -8.08 -4.37 -9.79
C GLN A 59 -9.00 -5.33 -9.02
N ARG A 60 -8.73 -6.65 -9.10
CA ARG A 60 -9.46 -7.65 -8.31
C ARG A 60 -9.36 -7.37 -6.81
N LEU A 61 -8.14 -7.12 -6.31
CA LEU A 61 -7.90 -6.87 -4.88
C LEU A 61 -8.59 -5.59 -4.37
N LEU A 62 -8.73 -4.57 -5.22
CA LEU A 62 -9.36 -3.29 -4.85
C LEU A 62 -10.90 -3.33 -4.94
N CYS A 63 -11.48 -4.15 -5.81
CA CYS A 63 -12.95 -4.25 -5.97
C CYS A 63 -13.62 -5.25 -5.02
N GLU A 64 -12.87 -6.14 -4.37
CA GLU A 64 -13.41 -7.17 -3.46
C GLU A 64 -13.48 -6.73 -1.97
N SER A 65 -13.14 -5.47 -1.65
CA SER A 65 -13.19 -4.88 -0.30
C SER A 65 -14.34 -3.88 -0.14
#